data_AF-A0A5M9JFH6-F1
#
_entry.id   AF-A0A5M9JFH6-F1
#
_cell.length_a   1.000
_cell.length_b   1.000
_cell.length_c   1.000
_cell.angle_alpha   90.00
_cell.angle_beta   90.00
_cell.angle_gamma   90.00
#
_symmetry.space_group_name_H-M   'P 1'
#
loop_
_entity.id
_entity.type
_entity.pdbx_description
1 polymer ?
#
loop_
_entity_poly.entity_id
_entity_poly.type
_entity_poly.pdbx_seq_one_letter_code
_entity_poly.pdbx_strand_id
1 'polypeptide(L)'
;MRSSYLVANRHYVYCISSWRLRPPSPPPNVMGSDRIMFSAYDPTIHYYIYPAIDSLAKLLARDEPNRTHYKTIFASDVSSSPPFDLLTRTFALSISTIPDQQREIKRGNFLPLVEARKPMLMQGILAAELLANLAPGYDSGIAKAWLTSEDGFARNLSHLILSLCHEAPQGPSNGRVSAVPKTAEEEAMLHIILGGIGILRRLAEKSRDPEDPTSMIPIPGMPTTERLIKTT
;
A
#
# COMPACT_ATOMS: atom_id res chain seq x y z
N MET A 1 -2.84 34.31 -4.00
CA MET A 1 -2.11 33.17 -4.62
C MET A 1 -2.20 31.85 -3.83
N ARG A 2 -1.94 31.77 -2.52
CA ARG A 2 -2.01 30.49 -1.75
C ARG A 2 -3.38 29.78 -1.74
N SER A 3 -4.49 30.52 -1.75
CA SER A 3 -5.85 29.94 -1.69
C SER A 3 -6.24 29.17 -2.97
N SER A 4 -5.80 29.65 -4.14
CA SER A 4 -6.11 29.06 -5.45
C SER A 4 -5.43 27.69 -5.65
N TYR A 5 -4.23 27.50 -5.10
CA TYR A 5 -3.51 26.21 -5.14
C TYR A 5 -4.13 25.15 -4.22
N LEU A 6 -4.71 25.56 -3.09
CA LEU A 6 -5.39 24.66 -2.16
C LEU A 6 -6.72 24.14 -2.73
N VAL A 7 -7.48 25.00 -3.40
CA VAL A 7 -8.72 24.60 -4.10
C VAL A 7 -8.39 23.69 -5.29
N ALA A 8 -7.35 24.00 -6.06
CA ALA A 8 -6.86 23.13 -7.13
C ALA A 8 -6.50 21.74 -6.58
N ASN A 9 -5.68 21.64 -5.53
CA ASN A 9 -5.29 20.34 -4.95
C ASN A 9 -6.46 19.54 -4.41
N ARG A 10 -7.46 20.17 -3.77
CA ARG A 10 -8.71 19.49 -3.40
C ARG A 10 -9.41 18.91 -4.64
N HIS A 11 -9.61 19.71 -5.68
CA HIS A 11 -10.19 19.22 -6.94
C HIS A 11 -9.33 18.15 -7.62
N TYR A 12 -8.00 18.14 -7.46
CA TYR A 12 -7.14 17.07 -7.98
C TYR A 12 -7.30 15.76 -7.21
N VAL A 13 -7.39 15.78 -5.87
CA VAL A 13 -7.68 14.58 -5.06
C VAL A 13 -9.05 14.04 -5.36
N TYR A 14 -10.04 14.94 -5.43
CA TYR A 14 -11.37 14.58 -5.87
C TYR A 14 -11.33 14.06 -7.30
N CYS A 15 -10.66 14.68 -8.27
CA CYS A 15 -10.59 14.15 -9.65
C CYS A 15 -9.85 12.80 -9.73
N ILE A 16 -8.78 12.58 -8.96
CA ILE A 16 -8.09 11.28 -8.90
C ILE A 16 -9.02 10.20 -8.31
N SER A 17 -9.92 10.57 -7.38
CA SER A 17 -10.88 9.65 -6.74
C SER A 17 -12.28 9.61 -7.39
N SER A 18 -12.67 10.61 -8.18
CA SER A 18 -14.03 10.81 -8.73
C SER A 18 -14.08 10.87 -10.26
N TRP A 19 -12.98 11.13 -10.95
CA TRP A 19 -12.96 11.22 -12.41
C TRP A 19 -12.33 9.97 -13.04
N ARG A 20 -13.17 8.99 -13.35
CA ARG A 20 -12.98 8.01 -14.45
C ARG A 20 -11.74 7.10 -14.41
N LEU A 21 -10.93 7.14 -13.35
CA LEU A 21 -10.08 6.04 -12.91
C LEU A 21 -10.95 5.20 -12.00
N ARG A 22 -11.61 4.18 -12.56
CA ARG A 22 -12.32 3.20 -11.75
C ARG A 22 -11.26 2.58 -10.82
N PRO A 23 -11.24 2.82 -9.48
CA PRO A 23 -10.51 1.93 -8.60
C PRO A 23 -11.00 0.52 -8.93
N PRO A 24 -10.13 -0.49 -8.87
CA PRO A 24 -10.51 -1.83 -9.26
C PRO A 24 -11.84 -2.17 -8.57
N SER A 25 -12.84 -2.50 -9.39
CA SER A 25 -14.20 -2.72 -8.94
C SER A 25 -14.32 -4.11 -8.34
N PRO A 26 -15.01 -4.30 -7.20
CA PRO A 26 -15.85 -3.33 -6.49
C PRO A 26 -15.12 -2.36 -5.53
N PRO A 27 -15.78 -1.27 -5.10
CA PRO A 27 -15.27 -0.39 -4.04
C PRO A 27 -14.92 -1.17 -2.77
N PRO A 28 -13.90 -0.73 -2.01
CA PRO A 28 -13.48 -1.42 -0.78
C PRO A 28 -14.60 -1.57 0.24
N ASN A 29 -15.51 -0.60 0.27
CA ASN A 29 -16.71 -0.63 1.08
C ASN A 29 -17.94 -0.91 0.20
N VAL A 30 -18.37 -2.17 0.13
CA VAL A 30 -19.62 -2.54 -0.53
C VAL A 30 -20.75 -2.34 0.48
N MET A 31 -21.75 -1.51 0.16
CA MET A 31 -22.96 -1.36 0.98
C MET A 31 -23.56 -2.75 1.29
N GLY A 32 -23.58 -3.13 2.57
CA GLY A 32 -24.10 -4.43 3.04
C GLY A 32 -23.05 -5.48 3.39
N SER A 33 -21.75 -5.23 3.16
CA SER A 33 -20.65 -6.06 3.67
C SER A 33 -20.08 -5.44 4.93
N ASP A 34 -19.95 -6.23 5.99
CA ASP A 34 -19.31 -5.83 7.26
C ASP A 34 -17.77 -5.77 7.15
N ARG A 35 -17.22 -6.10 5.96
CA ARG A 35 -15.79 -6.28 5.73
C ARG A 35 -15.30 -5.58 4.47
N ILE A 36 -14.08 -5.04 4.58
CA ILE A 36 -13.37 -4.32 3.52
C ILE A 36 -12.70 -5.33 2.58
N MET A 37 -12.87 -5.11 1.27
CA MET A 37 -12.22 -5.92 0.23
C MET A 37 -11.52 -5.03 -0.79
N PHE A 38 -10.21 -5.09 -0.87
CA PHE A 38 -9.46 -4.38 -1.90
C PHE A 38 -9.43 -5.15 -3.21
N SER A 39 -9.76 -4.48 -4.31
CA SER A 39 -9.74 -5.11 -5.63
C SER A 39 -8.33 -5.05 -6.24
N ALA A 40 -7.97 -6.08 -7.00
CA ALA A 40 -6.64 -6.21 -7.60
C ALA A 40 -6.48 -5.35 -8.88
N TYR A 41 -5.25 -4.93 -9.18
CA TYR A 41 -4.92 -4.26 -10.42
C TYR A 41 -5.04 -5.19 -11.64
N ASP A 42 -5.84 -4.76 -12.61
CA ASP A 42 -5.93 -5.34 -13.96
C ASP A 42 -5.37 -4.35 -15.02
N PRO A 43 -4.25 -4.66 -15.68
CA PRO A 43 -3.63 -3.78 -16.68
C PRO A 43 -4.45 -3.61 -17.96
N THR A 44 -5.40 -4.51 -18.26
CA THR A 44 -6.22 -4.44 -19.48
C THR A 44 -7.35 -3.41 -19.38
N ILE A 45 -7.66 -2.95 -18.17
CA ILE A 45 -8.71 -1.97 -17.90
C ILE A 45 -8.19 -0.72 -17.19
N HIS A 46 -7.07 -0.79 -16.47
CA HIS A 46 -6.56 0.30 -15.64
C HIS A 46 -5.30 0.98 -16.20
N TYR A 47 -5.33 1.39 -17.47
CA TYR A 47 -4.20 2.01 -18.17
C TYR A 47 -3.61 3.26 -17.47
N TYR A 48 -4.44 4.02 -16.75
CA TYR A 48 -4.06 5.27 -16.11
C TYR A 48 -3.64 5.11 -14.64
N ILE A 49 -3.62 3.88 -14.10
CA ILE A 49 -3.39 3.68 -12.66
C ILE A 49 -1.98 4.13 -12.25
N TYR A 50 -0.97 3.84 -13.07
CA TYR A 50 0.41 4.13 -12.73
C TYR A 50 0.68 5.64 -12.65
N PRO A 51 0.31 6.46 -13.67
CA PRO A 51 0.40 7.91 -13.55
C PRO A 51 -0.37 8.49 -12.36
N ALA A 52 -1.54 7.91 -12.01
CA ALA A 52 -2.33 8.36 -10.87
C ALA A 52 -1.61 8.09 -9.55
N ILE A 53 -1.04 6.90 -9.38
CA ILE A 53 -0.29 6.50 -8.17
C ILE A 53 1.00 7.30 -8.05
N ASP A 54 1.75 7.49 -9.14
CA ASP A 54 2.96 8.29 -9.15
C ASP A 54 2.67 9.76 -8.77
N SER A 55 1.60 10.33 -9.33
CA SER A 55 1.16 11.68 -8.96
C SER A 55 0.75 11.77 -7.49
N LEU A 56 -0.01 10.78 -7.00
CA LEU A 56 -0.44 10.70 -5.61
C LEU A 56 0.76 10.62 -4.65
N ALA A 57 1.71 9.73 -4.92
CA ALA A 57 2.91 9.56 -4.12
C ALA A 57 3.72 10.86 -4.05
N LYS A 58 3.94 11.52 -5.20
CA LYS A 58 4.63 12.82 -5.27
C LYS A 58 3.90 13.92 -4.51
N LEU A 59 2.58 13.96 -4.58
CA LEU A 59 1.76 14.94 -3.87
C LEU A 59 1.80 14.75 -2.35
N LEU A 60 1.74 13.50 -1.88
CA LEU A 60 1.82 13.16 -0.46
C LEU A 60 3.24 13.32 0.10
N ALA A 61 4.27 13.02 -0.70
CA ALA A 61 5.66 13.06 -0.25
C ALA A 61 6.26 14.47 -0.16
N ARG A 62 5.65 15.45 -0.85
CA ARG A 62 6.12 16.85 -0.92
C ARG A 62 6.16 17.54 0.45
N ASP A 63 6.74 18.75 0.47
CA ASP A 63 6.96 19.60 1.66
C ASP A 63 5.77 19.66 2.65
N GLU A 64 6.11 19.85 3.92
CA GLU A 64 5.21 19.93 5.09
C GLU A 64 3.85 20.63 4.91
N PRO A 65 3.72 21.77 4.19
CA PRO A 65 2.41 22.40 3.96
C PRO A 65 1.43 21.49 3.20
N ASN A 66 1.91 20.66 2.28
CA ASN A 66 1.05 19.74 1.55
C ASN A 66 0.62 18.58 2.44
N ARG A 67 1.53 18.00 3.23
CA ARG A 67 1.22 16.92 4.18
C ARG A 67 0.15 17.34 5.17
N THR A 68 0.28 18.55 5.73
CA THR A 68 -0.73 19.13 6.62
C THR A 68 -2.08 19.29 5.92
N HIS A 69 -2.08 19.74 4.65
CA HIS A 69 -3.30 19.89 3.87
C HIS A 69 -4.02 18.56 3.60
N TYR A 70 -3.28 17.54 3.15
CA TYR A 70 -3.83 16.20 2.92
C TYR A 70 -4.35 15.57 4.21
N LYS A 71 -3.64 15.74 5.33
CA LYS A 71 -4.11 15.31 6.65
C LYS A 71 -5.47 15.92 6.98
N THR A 72 -5.66 17.22 6.75
CA THR A 72 -6.95 17.89 6.97
C THR A 72 -8.05 17.37 6.03
N ILE A 73 -7.74 17.10 4.76
CA ILE A 73 -8.70 16.53 3.81
C ILE A 73 -9.19 15.16 4.30
N PHE A 74 -8.27 14.25 4.62
CA PHE A 74 -8.65 12.91 5.08
C PHE A 74 -9.28 12.91 6.48
N ALA A 75 -8.90 13.84 7.36
CA ALA A 75 -9.57 13.98 8.65
C ALA A 75 -11.02 14.48 8.51
N SER A 76 -11.31 15.34 7.53
CA SER A 76 -12.67 15.79 7.25
C SER A 76 -13.59 14.70 6.68
N ASP A 77 -13.01 13.57 6.26
CA ASP A 77 -13.72 12.42 5.72
C ASP A 77 -14.32 11.51 6.82
N VAL A 78 -14.15 11.85 8.10
CA VAL A 78 -14.79 11.10 9.20
C VAL A 78 -16.33 11.07 9.10
N SER A 79 -16.93 12.10 8.51
CA SER A 79 -18.39 12.22 8.36
C SER A 79 -18.95 11.55 7.11
N SER A 80 -18.12 10.90 6.29
CA SER A 80 -18.64 10.14 5.13
C SER A 80 -19.37 8.87 5.59
N SER A 81 -20.18 8.31 4.69
CA SER A 81 -20.87 7.05 4.91
C SER A 81 -20.43 6.06 3.83
N PRO A 82 -19.59 5.06 4.16
CA PRO A 82 -19.02 4.78 5.49
C PRO A 82 -17.92 5.79 5.90
N PRO A 83 -17.58 5.90 7.21
CA PRO A 83 -16.55 6.83 7.67
C PRO A 83 -15.20 6.59 7.00
N PHE A 84 -14.50 7.68 6.66
CA PHE A 84 -13.17 7.65 6.03
C PHE A 84 -13.13 6.88 4.69
N ASP A 85 -14.22 6.94 3.91
CA ASP A 85 -14.33 6.27 2.62
C ASP A 85 -13.29 6.76 1.59
N LEU A 86 -13.05 8.06 1.48
CA LEU A 86 -12.03 8.64 0.59
C LEU A 86 -10.62 8.19 1.00
N LEU A 87 -10.33 8.19 2.31
CA LEU A 87 -9.04 7.70 2.79
C LEU A 87 -8.85 6.22 2.45
N THR A 88 -9.87 5.40 2.70
CA THR A 88 -9.85 3.95 2.42
C THR A 88 -9.71 3.66 0.93
N ARG A 89 -10.41 4.39 0.05
CA ARG A 89 -10.27 4.25 -1.40
C ARG A 89 -8.89 4.66 -1.92
N THR A 90 -8.33 5.71 -1.34
CA THR A 90 -7.01 6.20 -1.71
C THR A 90 -5.92 5.21 -1.26
N PHE A 91 -6.09 4.62 -0.09
CA PHE A 91 -5.26 3.51 0.38
C PHE A 91 -5.38 2.29 -0.54
N ALA A 92 -6.61 1.88 -0.86
CA ALA A 92 -6.93 0.79 -1.79
C ALA A 92 -6.23 0.97 -3.16
N LEU A 93 -6.28 2.18 -3.72
CA LEU A 93 -5.60 2.52 -4.97
C LEU A 93 -4.09 2.29 -4.88
N SER A 94 -3.47 2.73 -3.78
CA SER A 94 -2.02 2.62 -3.56
C SER A 94 -1.56 1.16 -3.44
N ILE A 95 -2.32 0.34 -2.70
CA ILE A 95 -2.01 -1.08 -2.48
C ILE A 95 -2.40 -1.98 -3.64
N SER A 96 -3.20 -1.51 -4.60
CA SER A 96 -3.57 -2.28 -5.80
C SER A 96 -2.36 -2.73 -6.65
N THR A 97 -1.22 -2.07 -6.46
CA THR A 97 0.07 -2.39 -7.09
C THR A 97 0.70 -3.66 -6.55
N ILE A 98 0.31 -4.09 -5.34
CA ILE A 98 0.84 -5.29 -4.69
C ILE A 98 0.27 -6.51 -5.40
N PRO A 99 1.12 -7.40 -5.96
CA PRO A 99 0.65 -8.57 -6.67
C PRO A 99 -0.04 -9.56 -5.73
N ASP A 100 -1.19 -10.10 -6.17
CA ASP A 100 -1.84 -11.22 -5.50
C ASP A 100 -1.03 -12.50 -5.75
N GLN A 101 -0.30 -12.92 -4.72
CA GLN A 101 0.59 -14.07 -4.81
C GLN A 101 -0.17 -15.38 -5.12
N GLN A 102 -1.40 -15.57 -4.65
CA GLN A 102 -2.15 -16.80 -4.91
C GLN A 102 -2.51 -16.96 -6.40
N ARG A 103 -2.69 -15.85 -7.10
CA ARG A 103 -2.94 -15.83 -8.55
C ARG A 103 -1.65 -16.00 -9.33
N GLU A 104 -0.59 -15.32 -8.91
CA GLU A 104 0.65 -15.21 -9.69
C GLU A 104 1.63 -16.38 -9.46
N ILE A 105 1.64 -17.03 -8.28
CA ILE A 105 2.40 -18.29 -8.06
C ILE A 105 1.86 -19.40 -8.96
N LYS A 106 0.54 -19.52 -9.11
CA LYS A 106 -0.08 -20.51 -10.00
C LYS A 106 0.35 -20.34 -11.47
N ARG A 107 0.85 -19.15 -11.83
CA ARG A 107 1.32 -18.80 -13.17
C ARG A 107 2.85 -18.87 -13.30
N GLY A 108 3.58 -19.16 -12.22
CA GLY A 108 5.05 -19.24 -12.22
C GLY A 108 5.79 -17.91 -12.46
N ASN A 109 5.08 -16.77 -12.45
CA ASN A 109 5.59 -15.49 -12.96
C ASN A 109 5.73 -14.40 -11.91
N PHE A 110 5.72 -14.75 -10.61
CA PHE A 110 5.67 -13.76 -9.53
C PHE A 110 6.86 -12.78 -9.52
N LEU A 111 8.11 -13.29 -9.48
CA LEU A 111 9.30 -12.42 -9.44
C LEU A 111 9.48 -11.61 -10.74
N PRO A 112 9.39 -12.20 -11.95
CA PRO A 112 9.43 -11.43 -13.19
C PRO A 112 8.38 -10.32 -13.27
N LEU A 113 7.19 -10.54 -12.71
CA LEU A 113 6.11 -9.54 -12.65
C LEU A 113 6.47 -8.38 -11.72
N VAL A 114 7.05 -8.67 -10.55
CA VAL A 114 7.51 -7.67 -9.58
C VAL A 114 8.59 -6.79 -10.21
N GLU A 115 9.57 -7.40 -10.88
CA GLU A 115 10.64 -6.70 -11.58
C GLU A 115 10.09 -5.78 -12.70
N ALA A 116 9.20 -6.31 -13.54
CA ALA A 116 8.57 -5.53 -14.62
C ALA A 116 7.72 -4.35 -14.12
N ARG A 117 7.21 -4.41 -12.89
CA ARG A 117 6.33 -3.40 -12.28
C ARG A 117 7.01 -2.60 -11.16
N LYS A 118 8.32 -2.74 -11.00
CA LYS A 118 9.08 -2.18 -9.88
C LYS A 118 8.84 -0.67 -9.65
N PRO A 119 8.84 0.22 -10.67
CA PRO A 119 8.59 1.64 -10.45
C PRO A 119 7.19 1.93 -9.91
N MET A 120 6.18 1.22 -10.43
CA MET A 120 4.79 1.33 -9.97
C MET A 120 4.63 0.83 -8.54
N LEU A 121 5.23 -0.33 -8.23
CA LEU A 121 5.22 -0.90 -6.89
C LEU A 121 5.90 0.04 -5.88
N MET A 122 7.05 0.61 -6.24
CA MET A 122 7.78 1.55 -5.38
C MET A 122 6.94 2.80 -5.03
N GLN A 123 6.28 3.41 -6.03
CA GLN A 123 5.39 4.56 -5.78
C GLN A 123 4.12 4.16 -5.01
N GLY A 124 3.57 2.98 -5.29
CA GLY A 124 2.42 2.44 -4.55
C GLY A 124 2.72 2.23 -3.07
N ILE A 125 3.87 1.64 -2.75
CA ILE A 125 4.36 1.47 -1.37
C ILE A 125 4.59 2.82 -0.70
N LEU A 126 5.22 3.79 -1.37
CA LEU A 126 5.44 5.13 -0.82
C LEU A 126 4.11 5.82 -0.46
N ALA A 127 3.14 5.80 -1.38
CA ALA A 127 1.83 6.38 -1.14
C ALA A 127 1.09 5.67 0.00
N ALA A 128 1.10 4.34 0.01
CA ALA A 128 0.47 3.53 1.05
C ALA A 128 1.09 3.78 2.43
N GLU A 129 2.41 3.94 2.52
CA GLU A 129 3.11 4.27 3.78
C GLU A 129 2.69 5.64 4.31
N LEU A 130 2.64 6.66 3.46
CA LEU A 130 2.18 7.99 3.84
C LEU A 130 0.72 7.98 4.30
N LEU A 131 -0.16 7.24 3.61
CA LEU A 131 -1.56 7.07 3.99
C LEU A 131 -1.73 6.30 5.30
N ALA A 132 -0.92 5.26 5.54
CA ALA A 132 -0.91 4.53 6.81
C ALA A 132 -0.50 5.43 8.00
N ASN A 133 0.37 6.42 7.77
CA ASN A 133 0.68 7.43 8.79
C ASN A 133 -0.52 8.37 9.07
N LEU A 134 -1.37 8.62 8.07
CA LEU A 134 -2.58 9.44 8.18
C LEU A 134 -3.79 8.68 8.74
N ALA A 135 -3.74 7.35 8.77
CA ALA A 135 -4.81 6.53 9.34
C ALA A 135 -5.13 6.95 10.78
N PRO A 136 -6.40 6.96 11.21
CA PRO A 136 -6.75 7.34 12.57
C PRO A 136 -6.26 6.28 13.58
N GLY A 137 -6.34 6.61 14.87
CA GLY A 137 -6.01 5.69 15.95
C GLY A 137 -7.05 4.56 16.11
N TYR A 138 -6.88 3.81 17.20
CA TYR A 138 -7.65 2.61 17.53
C TYR A 138 -9.17 2.83 17.45
N ASP A 139 -9.66 3.96 17.98
CA ASP A 139 -11.09 4.27 18.11
C ASP A 139 -11.87 4.22 16.78
N SER A 140 -11.19 4.44 15.66
CA SER A 140 -11.79 4.40 14.32
C SER A 140 -11.99 2.99 13.76
N GLY A 141 -11.26 1.99 14.27
CA GLY A 141 -11.25 0.62 13.76
C GLY A 141 -10.66 0.43 12.35
N ILE A 142 -10.31 1.49 11.62
CA ILE A 142 -9.92 1.41 10.21
C ILE A 142 -8.59 0.70 10.00
N ALA A 143 -7.58 0.99 10.83
CA ALA A 143 -6.29 0.33 10.74
C ALA A 143 -6.43 -1.20 10.91
N LYS A 144 -7.31 -1.62 11.83
CA LYS A 144 -7.66 -3.03 12.02
C LYS A 144 -8.38 -3.58 10.78
N ALA A 145 -9.37 -2.86 10.27
CA ALA A 145 -10.14 -3.27 9.09
C ALA A 145 -9.28 -3.40 7.82
N TRP A 146 -8.28 -2.55 7.61
CA TRP A 146 -7.32 -2.69 6.52
C TRP A 146 -6.38 -3.88 6.69
N LEU A 147 -5.94 -4.18 7.93
CA LEU A 147 -5.09 -5.35 8.21
C LEU A 147 -5.82 -6.67 8.07
N THR A 148 -7.11 -6.70 8.44
CA THR A 148 -7.97 -7.89 8.41
C THR A 148 -8.87 -7.90 7.18
N SER A 149 -8.48 -7.21 6.10
CA SER A 149 -9.25 -7.15 4.87
C SER A 149 -9.37 -8.54 4.23
N GLU A 150 -10.50 -8.82 3.57
CA GLU A 150 -10.78 -10.17 3.04
C GLU A 150 -9.91 -10.55 1.85
N ASP A 151 -9.39 -9.56 1.13
CA ASP A 151 -8.47 -9.74 0.01
C ASP A 151 -7.07 -10.23 0.45
N GLY A 152 -6.80 -10.24 1.76
CA GLY A 152 -5.54 -10.71 2.30
C GLY A 152 -4.37 -9.76 2.01
N PHE A 153 -4.62 -8.45 1.90
CA PHE A 153 -3.60 -7.41 1.72
C PHE A 153 -2.37 -7.62 2.60
N ALA A 154 -2.56 -7.73 3.93
CA ALA A 154 -1.44 -7.84 4.87
C ALA A 154 -0.60 -9.10 4.62
N ARG A 155 -1.25 -10.20 4.22
CA ARG A 155 -0.60 -11.44 3.83
C ARG A 155 0.19 -11.30 2.54
N ASN A 156 -0.42 -10.70 1.50
CA ASN A 156 0.23 -10.48 0.21
C ASN A 156 1.45 -9.57 0.33
N LEU A 157 1.36 -8.51 1.13
CA LEU A 157 2.47 -7.62 1.41
C LEU A 157 3.59 -8.32 2.20
N SER A 158 3.25 -9.08 3.25
CA SER A 158 4.23 -9.86 4.02
C SER A 158 4.99 -10.85 3.13
N HIS A 159 4.27 -11.52 2.23
CA HIS A 159 4.86 -12.43 1.28
C HIS A 159 5.79 -11.74 0.27
N LEU A 160 5.36 -10.63 -0.32
CA LEU A 160 6.20 -9.82 -1.20
C LEU A 160 7.52 -9.43 -0.51
N ILE A 161 7.45 -8.96 0.74
CA ILE A 161 8.63 -8.60 1.54
C ILE A 161 9.55 -9.81 1.70
N LEU A 162 9.01 -10.96 2.12
CA LEU A 162 9.81 -12.18 2.29
C LEU A 162 10.45 -12.62 0.98
N SER A 163 9.70 -12.65 -0.13
CA SER A 163 10.24 -13.05 -1.43
C SER A 163 11.40 -12.16 -1.88
N LEU A 164 11.28 -10.84 -1.69
CA LEU A 164 12.36 -9.90 -2.01
C LEU A 164 13.57 -10.06 -1.08
N CYS A 165 13.36 -10.35 0.20
CA CYS A 165 14.46 -10.65 1.13
C CYS A 165 15.24 -11.92 0.76
N HIS A 166 14.58 -12.93 0.16
CA HIS A 166 15.26 -14.16 -0.29
C HIS A 166 16.06 -13.96 -1.59
N GLU A 167 15.63 -13.04 -2.45
CA GLU A 167 16.33 -12.70 -3.71
C GLU A 167 17.49 -11.73 -3.48
N ALA A 168 17.54 -11.03 -2.34
CA ALA A 168 18.65 -10.16 -1.98
C ALA A 168 19.97 -10.96 -2.08
N PRO A 169 20.95 -10.49 -2.88
CA PRO A 169 22.01 -11.33 -3.40
C PRO A 169 22.84 -11.95 -2.29
N GLN A 170 22.74 -13.28 -2.16
CA GLN A 170 23.66 -14.11 -1.39
C GLN A 170 24.98 -14.21 -2.18
N GLY A 171 25.86 -13.22 -2.04
CA GLY A 171 27.27 -13.30 -2.47
C GLY A 171 27.60 -12.92 -3.93
N PRO A 172 28.89 -12.83 -4.26
CA PRO A 172 29.38 -12.11 -5.44
C PRO A 172 29.11 -12.89 -6.74
N SER A 173 28.17 -12.41 -7.56
CA SER A 173 27.93 -12.97 -8.90
C SER A 173 29.02 -12.57 -9.88
N ASN A 174 29.90 -13.52 -10.18
CA ASN A 174 30.80 -13.48 -11.33
C ASN A 174 29.98 -13.63 -12.63
N GLY A 175 29.94 -12.59 -13.45
CA GLY A 175 29.64 -12.74 -14.88
C GLY A 175 28.62 -11.77 -15.46
N ARG A 176 29.10 -10.97 -16.42
CA ARG A 176 28.38 -10.25 -17.48
C ARG A 176 27.58 -8.99 -17.08
N VAL A 177 28.31 -7.88 -17.20
CA VAL A 177 27.93 -6.50 -17.52
C VAL A 177 26.47 -6.31 -17.96
N SER A 178 25.64 -5.82 -17.02
CA SER A 178 24.52 -4.92 -17.32
C SER A 178 24.87 -3.56 -16.73
N ALA A 179 24.81 -2.50 -17.54
CA ALA A 179 25.26 -1.15 -17.22
C ALA A 179 24.18 -0.33 -16.47
N VAL A 180 23.38 -0.97 -15.62
CA VAL A 180 22.58 -0.28 -14.61
C VAL A 180 23.40 -0.30 -13.32
N PRO A 181 23.58 0.83 -12.62
CA PRO A 181 24.28 0.80 -11.34
C PRO A 181 23.50 -0.13 -10.40
N LYS A 182 24.07 -1.30 -10.09
CA LYS A 182 23.54 -2.30 -9.13
C LYS A 182 22.92 -1.66 -7.88
N THR A 183 23.52 -0.56 -7.45
CA THR A 183 23.11 0.27 -6.32
C THR A 183 21.69 0.83 -6.45
N ALA A 184 21.26 1.32 -7.63
CA ALA A 184 19.92 1.89 -7.80
C ALA A 184 18.81 0.83 -7.77
N GLU A 185 19.11 -0.37 -8.27
CA GLU A 185 18.18 -1.51 -8.19
C GLU A 185 18.05 -2.04 -6.76
N GLU A 186 19.17 -2.14 -6.05
CA GLU A 186 19.23 -2.49 -4.63
C GLU A 186 18.48 -1.47 -3.76
N GLU A 187 18.67 -0.17 -4.00
CA GLU A 187 17.95 0.91 -3.32
C GLU A 187 16.43 0.82 -3.54
N ALA A 188 15.99 0.55 -4.77
CA ALA A 188 14.56 0.41 -5.07
C ALA A 188 13.93 -0.80 -4.37
N MET A 189 14.64 -1.94 -4.32
CA MET A 189 14.19 -3.12 -3.58
C MET A 189 14.13 -2.86 -2.07
N LEU A 190 15.17 -2.24 -1.50
CA LEU A 190 15.19 -1.85 -0.09
C LEU A 190 14.04 -0.91 0.26
N HIS A 191 13.73 0.04 -0.62
CA HIS A 191 12.61 0.95 -0.43
C HIS A 191 11.27 0.20 -0.38
N ILE A 192 11.05 -0.78 -1.26
CA ILE A 192 9.84 -1.62 -1.24
C ILE A 192 9.76 -2.45 0.04
N ILE A 193 10.87 -3.07 0.46
CA ILE A 193 10.95 -3.89 1.67
C ILE A 193 10.67 -3.05 2.93
N LEU A 194 11.42 -1.97 3.12
CA LEU A 194 11.32 -1.13 4.32
C LEU A 194 9.99 -0.39 4.39
N GLY A 195 9.50 0.14 3.26
CA GLY A 195 8.19 0.77 3.19
C GLY A 195 7.05 -0.22 3.48
N GLY A 196 7.14 -1.44 2.94
CA GLY A 196 6.20 -2.53 3.25
C GLY A 196 6.16 -2.88 4.75
N ILE A 197 7.33 -3.04 5.37
CA ILE A 197 7.45 -3.26 6.83
C ILE A 197 6.87 -2.07 7.60
N GLY A 198 7.15 -0.84 7.15
CA GLY A 198 6.65 0.40 7.73
C GLY A 198 5.13 0.47 7.75
N ILE A 199 4.47 0.10 6.64
CA ILE A 199 3.01 0.02 6.54
C ILE A 199 2.44 -0.97 7.55
N LEU A 200 2.92 -2.22 7.54
CA LEU A 200 2.41 -3.27 8.42
C LEU A 200 2.59 -2.90 9.90
N ARG A 201 3.78 -2.41 10.28
CA ARG A 201 4.07 -1.97 11.64
C ARG A 201 3.15 -0.82 12.06
N ARG A 202 2.99 0.20 11.22
CA ARG A 202 2.18 1.38 11.54
C ARG A 202 0.71 1.04 11.72
N LEU A 203 0.16 0.20 10.83
CA LEU A 203 -1.22 -0.23 10.97
C LEU A 203 -1.41 -1.10 12.22
N ALA A 204 -0.45 -1.98 12.53
CA ALA A 204 -0.49 -2.80 13.74
C ALA A 204 -0.50 -1.93 15.01
N GLU A 205 0.39 -0.93 15.09
CA GLU A 205 0.45 0.05 16.18
C GLU A 205 -0.89 0.80 16.35
N LYS A 206 -1.48 1.27 15.25
CA LYS A 206 -2.76 2.03 15.27
C LYS A 206 -3.97 1.16 15.55
N SER A 207 -3.86 -0.15 15.34
CA SER A 207 -4.94 -1.11 15.57
C SER A 207 -4.95 -1.69 16.99
N ARG A 208 -3.92 -1.40 17.80
CA ARG A 208 -3.80 -1.93 19.16
C ARG A 208 -4.68 -1.14 20.13
N ASP A 209 -5.44 -1.88 20.95
CA ASP A 209 -6.25 -1.30 22.02
C ASP A 209 -5.32 -0.70 23.10
N PRO A 210 -5.48 0.57 23.50
CA PRO A 210 -4.73 1.14 24.62
C PRO A 210 -5.05 0.47 25.96
N GLU A 211 -6.25 -0.10 26.14
CA GLU A 211 -6.70 -0.74 27.37
C GLU A 211 -6.35 -2.25 27.43
N ASP A 212 -6.14 -2.89 26.28
CA ASP A 212 -5.61 -4.26 26.17
C ASP A 212 -4.43 -4.32 25.18
N PRO A 213 -3.21 -3.96 25.63
CA PRO A 213 -2.02 -3.97 24.78
C PRO A 213 -1.56 -5.39 24.40
N THR A 214 -2.15 -6.44 24.99
CA THR A 214 -1.81 -7.85 24.71
C THR A 214 -2.70 -8.51 23.68
N SER A 215 -3.82 -7.88 23.30
CA SER A 215 -4.63 -8.31 22.15
C SER A 215 -3.83 -8.21 20.85
N MET A 216 -3.05 -9.25 20.53
CA MET A 216 -2.48 -9.43 19.21
C MET A 216 -3.63 -9.63 18.22
N ILE A 217 -3.80 -8.71 17.27
CA ILE A 217 -4.66 -8.96 16.13
C ILE A 217 -4.00 -10.09 15.33
N PRO A 218 -4.64 -11.26 15.19
CA PRO A 218 -4.10 -12.31 14.35
C PRO A 218 -4.19 -11.83 12.90
N ILE A 219 -3.07 -11.33 12.37
CA ILE A 219 -2.95 -11.00 10.95
C ILE A 219 -2.99 -12.34 10.20
N PRO A 220 -4.04 -12.63 9.41
CA PRO A 220 -4.19 -13.92 8.76
C PRO A 220 -3.00 -14.18 7.83
N GLY A 221 -2.20 -15.21 8.11
CA GLY A 221 -1.10 -15.63 7.24
C GLY A 221 0.24 -14.91 7.44
N MET A 222 0.42 -14.16 8.54
CA MET A 222 1.78 -13.88 9.04
C MET A 222 2.51 -15.22 9.24
N PRO A 223 3.77 -15.36 8.78
CA PRO A 223 4.52 -16.59 9.02
C PRO A 223 4.62 -16.79 10.53
N THR A 224 4.07 -17.91 11.01
CA THR A 224 4.29 -18.39 12.38
C THR A 224 5.80 -18.39 12.63
N THR A 225 6.23 -17.97 13.82
CA THR A 225 7.65 -17.92 14.24
C THR A 225 8.43 -19.18 13.89
N GLU A 226 7.76 -20.33 13.78
CA GLU A 226 8.31 -21.60 13.29
C GLU A 226 8.94 -21.56 11.89
N ARG A 227 8.45 -20.71 10.96
CA ARG A 227 9.03 -20.57 9.62
C ARG A 227 10.30 -19.72 9.60
N LEU A 228 10.49 -18.84 10.59
CA LEU A 228 11.72 -18.06 10.75
C LEU A 228 12.87 -18.90 11.31
N ILE A 229 12.56 -20.01 12.00
CA ILE A 229 13.54 -20.89 12.66
C ILE A 229 14.02 -22.02 11.74
N LYS A 230 13.31 -22.31 10.65
CA LYS A 230 13.69 -23.38 9.69
C LYS A 230 14.68 -22.95 8.60
N THR A 231 15.25 -21.74 8.68
CA THR A 231 16.22 -21.19 7.72
C THR A 231 17.66 -21.13 8.23
N THR A 232 17.98 -21.83 9.33
CA THR A 232 19.35 -22.18 9.73
C THR A 232 19.62 -23.65 9.44
#